data_AF-A0A837RBF9-F1
#
_entry.id   AF-A0A837RBF9-F1
#
_cell.length_a   1.000
_cell.length_b   1.000
_cell.length_c   1.000
_cell.angle_alpha   90.00
_cell.angle_beta   90.00
_cell.angle_gamma   90.00
#
_symmetry.space_group_name_H-M   'P 1'
#
loop_
_entity.id
_entity.type
_entity.pdbx_description
1 polymer ?
#
loop_
_entity_poly.entity_id
_entity_poly.type
_entity_poly.pdbx_seq_one_letter_code
_entity_poly.pdbx_strand_id
1 'polypeptide(L)'
;MTADHALIIKTALQRVRNRLDYAPTILLVLGSHFTLKQAREVYAILWRRPVTTIDNSNFRKTHAHLFVEAGTAQSHSSGRPAKVYRLKSAG
;
A
#
# COMPACT_ATOMS: atom_id res chain seq x y z
N MET A 1 15.84 32.92 7.04
CA MET A 1 14.44 32.58 6.73
C MET A 1 14.32 31.08 6.75
N THR A 2 13.46 30.58 7.62
CA THR A 2 13.25 29.16 7.95
C THR A 2 12.93 28.34 6.71
N ALA A 3 13.70 27.28 6.47
CA ALA A 3 13.54 26.38 5.34
C ALA A 3 12.08 25.90 5.21
N ASP A 4 11.55 25.91 3.97
CA ASP A 4 10.18 25.52 3.62
C ASP A 4 9.94 24.00 3.73
N HIS A 5 10.35 23.36 4.84
CA HIS A 5 10.16 21.94 5.09
C HIS A 5 8.69 21.52 4.93
N ALA A 6 7.74 22.40 5.28
CA ALA A 6 6.32 22.18 5.07
C ALA A 6 5.95 22.03 3.59
N LEU A 7 6.54 22.84 2.71
CA LEU A 7 6.32 22.74 1.26
C LEU A 7 6.93 21.46 0.68
N ILE A 8 8.13 21.10 1.14
CA ILE A 8 8.82 19.87 0.74
C ILE A 8 7.97 18.64 1.11
N ILE A 9 7.51 18.55 2.36
CA ILE A 9 6.66 17.45 2.84
C ILE A 9 5.34 17.39 2.07
N LYS A 10 4.68 18.53 1.88
CA LYS A 10 3.42 18.61 1.11
C LYS A 10 3.61 18.10 -0.32
N THR A 11 4.70 18.52 -0.97
CA THR A 11 5.03 18.13 -2.34
C THR A 11 5.36 16.63 -2.43
N ALA A 12 6.13 16.11 -1.48
CA ALA A 12 6.45 14.69 -1.40
C ALA A 12 5.19 13.82 -1.22
N LEU A 13 4.28 14.20 -0.31
CA LEU A 13 3.01 13.50 -0.10
C LEU A 13 2.14 13.53 -1.37
N GLN A 14 2.09 14.66 -2.07
CA GLN A 14 1.35 14.76 -3.33
C GLN A 14 1.92 13.83 -4.40
N ARG A 15 3.26 13.77 -4.53
CA ARG A 15 3.93 12.85 -5.47
C ARG A 15 3.64 11.40 -5.13
N VAL A 16 3.68 11.02 -3.84
CA VAL A 16 3.34 9.66 -3.41
C VAL A 16 1.90 9.31 -3.80
N ARG A 17 0.95 10.19 -3.52
CA ARG A 17 -0.47 9.99 -3.87
C ARG A 17 -0.68 9.81 -5.37
N ASN A 18 -0.04 10.65 -6.19
CA ASN A 18 -0.17 10.59 -7.65
C ASN A 18 0.36 9.27 -8.24
N ARG A 19 1.22 8.54 -7.52
CA ARG A 19 1.80 7.27 -7.98
C ARG A 19 1.01 6.04 -7.55
N LEU A 20 0.01 6.18 -6.68
CA LEU A 20 -0.67 5.04 -6.07
C LEU A 20 -1.37 4.12 -7.06
N ASP A 21 -1.83 4.65 -8.20
CA ASP A 21 -2.61 3.88 -9.18
C ASP A 21 -1.76 3.05 -10.13
N TYR A 22 -0.47 3.38 -10.28
CA TYR A 22 0.42 2.74 -11.27
C TYR A 22 1.77 2.25 -10.73
N ALA A 23 2.29 2.86 -9.66
CA ALA A 23 3.58 2.49 -9.07
C ALA A 23 3.64 2.85 -7.57
N PRO A 24 2.91 2.14 -6.70
CA PRO A 24 2.81 2.45 -5.28
C PRO A 24 4.05 2.01 -4.49
N THR A 25 5.23 2.55 -4.83
CA THR A 25 6.52 2.22 -4.19
C THR A 25 6.53 2.55 -2.70
N ILE A 26 5.62 3.40 -2.22
CA ILE A 26 5.41 3.66 -0.80
C ILE A 26 5.09 2.39 -0.01
N LEU A 27 4.52 1.35 -0.62
CA LEU A 27 4.26 0.08 0.05
C LEU A 27 5.54 -0.63 0.51
N LEU A 28 6.71 -0.27 -0.02
CA LEU A 28 8.00 -0.81 0.43
C LEU A 28 8.34 -0.45 1.89
N VAL A 29 7.65 0.53 2.50
CA VAL A 29 7.76 0.78 3.95
C VAL A 29 7.28 -0.40 4.80
N LEU A 30 6.49 -1.32 4.21
CA LEU A 30 6.04 -2.56 4.82
C LEU A 30 7.05 -3.72 4.65
N GLY A 31 8.15 -3.48 3.92
CA GLY A 31 9.10 -4.51 3.50
C GLY A 31 8.85 -5.03 2.08
N SER A 32 9.59 -6.07 1.68
CA SER A 32 9.49 -6.67 0.34
C SER A 32 8.22 -7.51 0.13
N HIS A 33 7.57 -7.91 1.22
CA HIS A 33 6.35 -8.71 1.23
C HIS A 33 5.33 -8.08 2.17
N PHE A 34 4.08 -7.99 1.74
CA PHE A 34 3.00 -7.41 2.53
C PHE A 34 1.66 -8.10 2.20
N THR A 35 0.73 -8.04 3.13
CA THR A 35 -0.65 -8.51 2.93
C THR A 35 -1.49 -7.41 2.26
N LEU A 36 -2.60 -7.79 1.62
CA LEU A 36 -3.57 -6.82 1.09
C LEU A 36 -4.12 -5.91 2.20
N LYS A 37 -4.27 -6.41 3.42
CA LYS A 37 -4.71 -5.62 4.57
C LYS A 37 -3.73 -4.48 4.86
N GLN A 38 -2.44 -4.78 4.97
CA GLN A 38 -1.41 -3.77 5.21
C GLN A 38 -1.34 -2.74 4.08
N ALA A 39 -1.45 -3.18 2.82
CA ALA A 39 -1.53 -2.26 1.69
C ALA A 39 -2.74 -1.31 1.81
N ARG A 40 -3.93 -1.83 2.13
CA ARG A 40 -5.14 -1.02 2.35
C ARG A 40 -4.97 -0.01 3.48
N GLU A 41 -4.27 -0.36 4.55
CA GLU A 41 -4.00 0.55 5.68
C GLU A 41 -3.11 1.74 5.24
N VAL A 42 -2.06 1.49 4.46
CA VAL A 42 -1.22 2.56 3.90
C VAL A 42 -2.01 3.45 2.95
N TYR A 43 -2.82 2.86 2.07
CA TYR A 43 -3.69 3.62 1.16
C TYR A 43 -4.73 4.45 1.91
N ALA A 44 -5.31 3.93 2.99
CA ALA A 44 -6.25 4.64 3.85
C ALA A 44 -5.62 5.91 4.46
N ILE A 45 -4.40 5.79 4.98
CA ILE A 45 -3.63 6.92 5.53
C ILE A 45 -3.37 7.96 4.43
N LEU A 46 -2.91 7.54 3.26
CA LEU A 46 -2.58 8.45 2.16
C LEU A 46 -3.82 9.15 1.60
N TRP A 47 -4.95 8.45 1.48
CA TRP A 47 -6.23 9.01 1.06
C TRP A 47 -6.96 9.77 2.17
N ARG A 48 -6.47 9.75 3.42
CA ARG A 48 -7.11 10.35 4.60
C ARG A 48 -8.55 9.87 4.80
N ARG A 49 -8.76 8.56 4.69
CA ARG A 49 -10.05 7.92 4.95
C ARG A 49 -9.88 6.69 5.83
N PRO A 50 -10.90 6.29 6.59
CA PRO A 50 -10.81 5.07 7.40
C PRO A 50 -10.59 3.83 6.51
N VAL A 51 -9.79 2.87 6.98
CA VAL A 51 -9.56 1.61 6.22
C VAL A 51 -10.85 0.81 6.02
N THR A 52 -11.84 0.99 6.90
CA THR A 52 -13.18 0.38 6.82
C THR A 52 -13.98 0.84 5.61
N THR A 53 -13.71 2.03 5.06
CA THR A 53 -14.39 2.52 3.85
C THR A 53 -13.77 2.02 2.56
N ILE A 54 -12.64 1.32 2.65
CA ILE A 54 -12.01 0.66 1.50
C ILE A 54 -12.54 -0.77 1.52
N ASP A 55 -13.21 -1.24 0.47
CA ASP A 55 -13.65 -2.64 0.41
C ASP A 55 -12.49 -3.57 -0.03
N ASN A 56 -12.39 -4.74 0.58
CA ASN A 56 -11.26 -5.66 0.35
C ASN A 56 -11.33 -6.32 -1.03
N SER A 57 -12.53 -6.71 -1.46
CA SER A 57 -12.74 -7.37 -2.75
C SER A 57 -12.50 -6.40 -3.91
N ASN A 58 -13.03 -5.18 -3.81
CA ASN A 58 -12.81 -4.11 -4.77
C ASN A 58 -11.35 -3.69 -4.81
N PHE A 59 -10.70 -3.46 -3.66
CA PHE A 59 -9.27 -3.11 -3.63
C PHE A 59 -8.42 -4.18 -4.32
N ARG A 60 -8.66 -5.45 -4.02
CA ARG A 60 -7.97 -6.57 -4.68
C ARG A 60 -8.21 -6.55 -6.19
N LYS A 61 -9.45 -6.36 -6.64
CA LYS A 61 -9.80 -6.34 -8.07
C LYS A 61 -9.14 -5.19 -8.82
N THR A 62 -9.19 -3.97 -8.27
CA THR A 62 -8.72 -2.76 -8.95
C THR A 62 -7.20 -2.56 -8.88
N HIS A 63 -6.51 -3.19 -7.93
CA HIS A 63 -5.05 -3.07 -7.76
C HIS A 63 -4.29 -4.36 -8.11
N ALA A 64 -4.98 -5.39 -8.62
CA ALA A 64 -4.38 -6.69 -8.93
C ALA A 64 -3.17 -6.56 -9.88
N HIS A 65 -3.20 -5.62 -10.83
CA HIS A 65 -2.12 -5.39 -11.80
C HIS A 65 -0.83 -4.87 -11.16
N LEU A 66 -0.89 -4.34 -9.93
CA LEU A 66 0.25 -3.78 -9.20
C LEU A 66 1.00 -4.82 -8.35
N PHE A 67 0.40 -5.99 -8.15
CA PHE A 67 0.88 -6.98 -7.17
C PHE A 67 1.17 -8.33 -7.80
N VAL A 68 2.14 -9.03 -7.23
CA VAL A 68 2.43 -10.44 -7.52
C VAL A 68 2.24 -11.23 -6.24
N GLU A 69 1.44 -12.30 -6.29
CA GLU A 69 1.27 -13.21 -5.15
C GLU A 69 2.61 -13.89 -4.83
N ALA A 70 3.03 -13.81 -3.56
CA ALA A 70 4.33 -14.29 -3.09
C ALA A 70 4.20 -15.45 -2.08
N GLY A 71 2.97 -15.94 -1.86
CA GLY A 71 2.67 -17.03 -0.93
C GLY A 71 1.70 -16.61 0.17
N THR A 72 1.89 -17.16 1.36
CA THR A 72 1.05 -16.90 2.54
C THR A 72 1.90 -16.48 3.75
N ALA A 73 1.39 -15.57 4.56
CA ALA A 73 2.00 -15.17 5.82
C ALA A 73 2.09 -16.35 6.78
N GLN A 74 3.12 -16.36 7.64
CA GLN A 74 3.19 -17.31 8.75
C GLN A 74 2.01 -17.07 9.69
N SER A 75 1.21 -18.10 9.91
CA SER A 75 0.05 -18.00 10.78
C SER A 75 0.49 -18.15 12.23
N HIS A 76 0.42 -17.07 13.00
CA HIS A 76 0.57 -17.12 14.46
C HIS A 76 -0.77 -17.32 15.19
N SER A 77 -1.90 -17.37 14.46
CA SER A 77 -3.24 -17.61 15.04
C SER A 77 -4.02 -18.68 14.26
N SER A 78 -5.10 -19.17 14.86
CA SER A 78 -5.95 -20.28 14.37
C SER A 78 -6.80 -19.98 13.13
N GLY A 79 -6.45 -18.95 12.35
CA GLY A 79 -7.15 -18.58 11.11
C GLY A 79 -6.43 -19.03 9.84
N ARG A 80 -7.12 -18.90 8.68
CA ARG A 80 -6.48 -19.08 7.37
C ARG A 80 -5.36 -18.05 7.20
N PRO A 81 -4.13 -18.46 6.87
CA PRO A 81 -3.03 -17.52 6.72
C PRO A 81 -3.33 -16.52 5.59
N ALA A 82 -3.01 -15.26 5.83
CA ALA A 82 -3.23 -14.20 4.86
C ALA A 82 -2.32 -14.40 3.64
N LYS A 83 -2.84 -14.14 2.44
CA LYS A 83 -2.00 -14.07 1.24
C LYS A 83 -1.02 -12.90 1.35
N VAL A 84 0.23 -13.15 0.99
CA VAL A 84 1.26 -12.11 0.88
C VAL A 84 1.56 -11.82 -0.58
N TYR A 85 1.92 -10.57 -0.83
CA TYR A 85 2.15 -10.00 -2.13
C TYR A 85 3.46 -9.22 -2.12
N ARG A 86 4.04 -9.04 -3.30
CA ARG A 86 5.12 -8.10 -3.57
C ARG A 86 4.69 -7.15 -4.68
N LEU A 87 5.32 -5.97 -4.75
CA LEU A 87 5.12 -5.06 -5.88
C LEU A 87 5.58 -5.74 -7.16
N LYS A 88 4.80 -5.58 -8.22
CA LYS A 88 5.25 -5.92 -9.56
C LYS A 88 6.37 -4.95 -9.92
N SER A 89 7.53 -5.48 -10.32
CA SER A 89 8.59 -4.65 -10.88
C SER A 89 8.03 -3.94 -12.12
N ALA A 90 8.24 -2.62 -12.21
CA ALA A 90 8.08 -1.93 -13.47
C ALA A 90 9.12 -2.54 -14.43
N GLY A 91 8.64 -3.34 -15.39
CA GLY A 91 9.46 -3.76 -16.52
C GLY A 91 9.74 -2.59 -17.44
#